data_AF-A0A915J8I0-F1
#
_entry.id   AF-A0A915J8I0-F1
#
_cell.length_a   1.000
_cell.length_b   1.000
_cell.length_c   1.000
_cell.angle_alpha   90.00
_cell.angle_beta   90.00
_cell.angle_gamma   90.00
#
_symmetry.space_group_name_H-M   'P 1'
#
loop_
_entity.id
_entity.type
_entity.pdbx_description
1 polymer ?
#
loop_
_entity_poly.entity_id
_entity_poly.type
_entity_poly.pdbx_seq_one_letter_code
_entity_poly.pdbx_strand_id
1 'polypeptide(L)'
;MNRREHIFEIGDIFMLVYELYALPFVYIAFRKMIISSLARWARESFIESTELVRSLFALLLRQYNGVSEIIDGLGNTYVIHDRNTKDVETFFVYLSHVRTLLSVQFEWVEEEIVKKCLWFIMQMPV
;
A
#
# COMPACT_ATOMS: atom_id res chain seq x y z
N MET A 1 -25.99 -5.19 -27.11
CA MET A 1 -25.87 -3.99 -27.95
C MET A 1 -26.31 -2.77 -27.15
N ASN A 2 -25.41 -2.15 -26.39
CA ASN A 2 -25.48 -0.74 -26.02
C ASN A 2 -24.11 -0.30 -25.47
N ARG A 3 -23.15 -0.11 -26.38
CA ARG A 3 -21.82 0.40 -26.09
C ARG A 3 -21.97 1.91 -25.95
N ARG A 4 -22.24 2.40 -24.73
CA ARG A 4 -22.19 3.85 -24.45
C ARG A 4 -20.73 4.24 -24.33
N GLU A 5 -20.24 4.90 -25.37
CA GLU A 5 -18.94 5.54 -25.38
C GLU A 5 -18.97 6.66 -24.34
N HIS A 6 -18.22 6.48 -23.25
CA HIS A 6 -17.93 7.56 -22.31
C HIS A 6 -16.99 8.54 -23.01
N ILE A 7 -17.57 9.54 -23.66
CA ILE A 7 -16.84 10.68 -24.21
C ILE A 7 -16.44 11.54 -23.00
N PHE A 8 -15.14 11.53 -22.66
CA PHE A 8 -14.57 12.44 -21.66
C PHE A 8 -14.77 13.88 -22.14
N GLU A 9 -15.49 14.71 -21.36
CA GLU A 9 -15.66 16.12 -21.74
C GLU A 9 -14.37 16.91 -21.49
N ILE A 10 -14.19 18.02 -22.22
CA ILE A 10 -13.00 18.90 -22.09
C ILE A 10 -12.81 19.41 -20.65
N GLY A 11 -13.90 19.53 -19.88
CA GLY A 11 -13.87 19.85 -18.44
C GLY A 11 -13.29 18.73 -17.57
N ASP A 12 -13.55 17.46 -17.90
CA ASP A 12 -12.98 16.30 -17.19
C ASP A 12 -11.48 16.20 -17.44
N ILE A 13 -11.05 16.50 -18.66
CA ILE A 13 -9.62 16.57 -19.02
C ILE A 13 -8.94 17.70 -18.25
N PHE A 14 -9.58 18.87 -18.10
CA PHE A 14 -9.03 20.00 -17.37
C PHE A 14 -8.88 19.73 -15.86
N MET A 15 -9.86 19.05 -15.25
CA MET A 15 -9.79 18.58 -13.86
C MET A 15 -8.67 17.56 -13.64
N LEU A 16 -8.57 16.55 -14.52
CA LEU A 16 -7.51 15.53 -14.46
C LEU A 16 -6.13 16.15 -14.65
N VAL A 17 -6.00 17.15 -15.53
CA VAL A 17 -4.78 17.92 -15.73
C VAL A 17 -4.39 18.64 -14.44
N TYR A 18 -5.30 19.40 -13.80
CA TYR A 18 -5.00 20.07 -12.53
C TYR A 18 -4.58 19.10 -11.43
N GLU A 19 -5.25 17.95 -11.32
CA GLU A 19 -4.92 16.93 -10.33
C GLU A 19 -3.53 16.32 -10.63
N LEU A 20 -3.21 16.02 -11.90
CA LEU A 20 -1.90 15.54 -12.32
C LEU A 20 -0.77 16.56 -12.04
N TYR A 21 -1.03 17.86 -12.23
CA TYR A 21 -0.05 18.93 -11.97
C TYR A 21 0.08 19.27 -10.49
N ALA A 22 -0.95 19.02 -9.66
CA ALA A 22 -0.90 19.23 -8.21
C ALA A 22 -0.11 18.13 -7.47
N LEU A 23 -0.19 16.88 -7.93
CA LEU A 23 0.53 15.74 -7.35
C LEU A 23 2.06 15.96 -7.19
N PRO A 24 2.82 16.43 -8.21
CA PRO A 24 4.25 16.69 -8.05
C PRO A 24 4.53 17.82 -7.06
N PHE A 25 3.66 18.84 -6.99
CA PHE A 25 3.82 19.94 -6.04
C PHE A 25 3.65 19.47 -4.59
N VAL A 26 2.60 18.69 -4.30
CA VAL A 26 2.36 18.12 -2.97
C VAL A 26 3.49 17.18 -2.56
N TYR A 27 3.96 16.34 -3.49
CA TYR A 27 5.09 15.44 -3.25
C TYR A 27 6.38 16.20 -2.88
N ILE A 28 6.71 17.27 -3.62
CA ILE A 28 7.89 18.09 -3.35
C ILE A 28 7.78 18.80 -1.99
N ALA A 29 6.61 19.33 -1.65
CA ALA A 29 6.37 20.01 -0.38
C ALA A 29 6.51 19.06 0.81
N PHE A 30 5.89 17.89 0.73
CA PHE A 30 5.95 16.86 1.77
C PHE A 30 7.38 16.34 1.99
N ARG A 31 8.08 16.02 0.91
CA ARG A 31 9.48 15.58 0.95
C ARG A 31 10.38 16.62 1.63
N LYS A 32 10.24 17.89 1.27
CA LYS A 32 11.00 19.00 1.88
C LYS A 32 10.72 19.14 3.37
N MET A 33 9.45 19.05 3.77
CA MET A 33 9.04 19.11 5.17
C MET A 33 9.70 18.01 6.00
N ILE A 34 9.69 16.76 5.52
CA ILE A 34 10.32 15.63 6.21
C ILE A 34 11.83 15.84 6.34
N ILE A 35 12.52 16.18 5.25
CA ILE A 35 13.97 16.39 5.27
C ILE A 35 14.34 17.53 6.22
N SER A 36 13.60 18.63 6.20
CA SER A 36 13.84 19.76 7.12
C SER A 36 13.61 19.38 8.60
N SER A 37 12.62 18.54 8.88
CA SER A 37 12.31 18.09 10.25
C SER A 37 13.38 17.13 10.77
N LEU A 38 13.82 16.18 9.93
CA LEU A 38 14.91 15.25 10.26
C LEU A 38 16.23 16.00 10.48
N ALA A 39 16.55 16.95 9.60
CA ALA A 39 17.75 17.78 9.74
C ALA A 39 17.72 18.67 10.98
N ARG A 40 16.53 19.08 11.43
CA ARG A 40 16.35 19.82 12.69
C ARG A 40 16.61 18.90 13.89
N TRP A 41 15.98 17.73 13.93
CA TRP A 41 16.16 16.76 15.03
C TRP A 41 17.60 16.30 15.18
N ALA A 42 18.30 16.05 14.08
CA ALA A 42 19.72 15.67 14.11
C ALA A 42 20.66 16.80 14.57
N ARG A 43 20.23 18.07 14.52
CA ARG A 43 21.02 19.22 14.99
C ARG A 43 20.73 19.61 16.43
N GLU A 44 19.47 19.49 16.86
CA GLU A 44 19.01 19.96 18.17
C GLU A 44 19.30 18.97 19.30
N SER A 45 19.39 17.67 19.00
CA SER A 45 19.64 16.65 20.03
C SER A 45 20.67 15.61 19.59
N PHE A 46 21.53 15.21 20.53
CA PHE A 46 22.39 14.03 20.35
C PHE A 46 21.54 12.77 20.52
N ILE A 47 21.52 11.92 19.51
CA ILE A 47 20.69 10.70 19.50
C ILE A 47 21.54 9.52 19.95
N GLU A 48 21.26 9.01 21.15
CA GLU A 48 21.99 7.87 21.74
C GLU A 48 21.47 6.52 21.23
N SER A 49 20.17 6.42 20.92
CA SER A 49 19.56 5.16 20.45
C SER A 49 19.94 4.86 19.00
N THR A 50 20.66 3.76 18.79
CA THR A 50 21.05 3.27 17.47
C THR A 50 19.86 2.86 16.62
N GLU A 51 18.75 2.42 17.23
CA GLU A 51 17.51 2.08 16.52
C GLU A 51 16.85 3.33 15.92
N LEU A 52 16.82 4.43 16.67
CA LEU A 52 16.29 5.70 16.18
C LEU A 52 17.15 6.26 15.04
N VAL A 53 18.48 6.17 15.16
CA VAL A 53 19.37 6.57 14.05
C VAL A 53 19.07 5.76 12.79
N ARG A 54 18.90 4.44 12.91
CA ARG A 54 18.55 3.56 11.77
C ARG A 54 17.22 3.94 11.14
N SER A 55 16.19 4.21 11.93
CA SER A 55 14.87 4.58 11.40
C SER A 55 14.87 5.96 10.75
N LEU A 56 15.61 6.93 11.29
CA LEU A 56 15.78 8.25 10.70
C LEU A 56 16.47 8.17 9.32
N PHE A 57 17.56 7.41 9.20
CA PHE A 57 18.23 7.21 7.92
C PHE A 57 17.41 6.39 6.93
N ALA A 58 16.67 5.38 7.40
CA ALA A 58 15.76 4.62 6.55
C ALA A 58 14.65 5.51 5.98
N LEU A 59 14.07 6.40 6.80
CA LEU A 59 13.06 7.35 6.35
C LEU A 59 13.65 8.35 5.35
N LEU A 60 14.87 8.83 5.60
CA LEU A 60 15.55 9.73 4.68
C LEU A 60 15.79 9.04 3.33
N LEU A 61 16.35 7.83 3.31
CA LEU A 61 16.61 7.05 2.10
C LEU A 61 15.32 6.82 1.29
N ARG A 62 14.23 6.50 1.97
CA ARG A 62 12.88 6.37 1.38
C ARG A 62 12.41 7.64 0.67
N GLN A 63 12.68 8.82 1.23
CA GLN A 63 12.36 10.10 0.56
C GLN A 63 13.20 10.36 -0.71
N TYR A 64 14.31 9.65 -0.92
CA TYR A 64 15.10 9.71 -2.15
C TYR A 64 14.77 8.57 -3.13
N ASN A 65 14.29 7.42 -2.63
CA ASN A 65 14.00 6.22 -3.40
C ASN A 65 12.53 6.11 -3.88
N GLY A 66 11.89 7.24 -4.21
CA GLY A 66 10.46 7.23 -4.58
C GLY A 66 10.12 6.37 -5.80
N VAL A 67 11.00 6.31 -6.81
CA VAL A 67 10.76 5.50 -8.03
C VAL A 67 10.83 4.01 -7.72
N SER A 68 11.83 3.57 -6.94
CA SER A 68 11.97 2.17 -6.55
C SER A 68 10.76 1.71 -5.73
N GLU A 69 10.26 2.55 -4.82
CA GLU A 69 9.06 2.22 -4.04
C GLU A 69 7.81 2.09 -4.91
N ILE A 70 7.69 2.90 -5.97
CA ILE A 70 6.59 2.77 -6.92
C ILE A 70 6.72 1.47 -7.72
N ILE A 71 7.92 1.11 -8.16
CA ILE A 71 8.18 -0.15 -8.88
C ILE A 71 7.83 -1.35 -8.00
N ASP A 72 8.29 -1.35 -6.75
CA ASP A 72 8.00 -2.40 -5.78
C ASP A 72 6.50 -2.48 -5.46
N GLY A 73 5.83 -1.33 -5.35
CA GLY A 73 4.38 -1.24 -5.17
C GLY A 73 3.65 -1.84 -6.36
N LEU A 74 4.01 -1.45 -7.59
CA LEU A 74 3.41 -1.96 -8.82
C LEU A 74 3.63 -3.48 -8.99
N GLY A 75 4.80 -3.99 -8.58
CA GLY A 75 5.07 -5.43 -8.58
C GLY A 75 4.11 -6.25 -7.71
N ASN A 76 3.50 -5.63 -6.70
CA ASN A 76 2.51 -6.26 -5.82
C ASN A 76 1.06 -5.94 -6.19
N THR A 77 0.82 -5.11 -7.22
CA THR A 77 -0.53 -4.77 -7.66
C THR A 77 -1.07 -5.79 -8.66
N TYR A 78 -2.38 -6.05 -8.60
CA TYR A 78 -3.08 -6.94 -9.52
C TYR A 78 -4.35 -6.26 -10.02
N VAL A 79 -4.68 -6.47 -11.30
CA VAL A 79 -5.90 -5.93 -11.92
C VAL A 79 -7.00 -6.98 -11.83
N ILE A 80 -8.07 -6.67 -11.10
CA ILE A 80 -9.24 -7.53 -10.96
C ILE A 80 -10.37 -7.08 -11.89
N HIS A 81 -11.17 -8.02 -12.37
CA HIS A 81 -12.39 -7.71 -13.11
C HIS A 81 -13.51 -7.35 -12.12
N ASP A 82 -14.32 -6.34 -12.46
CA ASP A 82 -15.43 -5.85 -11.62
C ASP A 82 -16.40 -6.96 -11.14
N ARG A 83 -16.59 -7.99 -11.97
CA ARG A 83 -17.48 -9.12 -11.69
C ARG A 83 -16.98 -10.06 -10.57
N ASN A 84 -15.68 -10.05 -10.27
CA ASN A 84 -15.03 -10.92 -9.26
C ASN A 84 -14.68 -10.14 -7.98
N THR A 85 -15.09 -8.87 -7.87
CA THR A 85 -14.75 -7.99 -6.73
C THR A 85 -15.17 -8.58 -5.37
N LYS A 86 -16.37 -9.16 -5.29
CA LYS A 86 -16.89 -9.79 -4.07
C LYS A 86 -16.13 -11.07 -3.68
N ASP A 87 -15.75 -11.87 -4.67
CA ASP A 87 -15.02 -13.12 -4.43
C ASP A 87 -13.60 -12.81 -3.95
N VAL A 88 -12.95 -11.81 -4.56
CA VAL A 88 -11.63 -11.31 -4.16
C VAL A 88 -11.67 -10.68 -2.76
N GLU A 89 -12.72 -9.91 -2.43
CA GLU A 89 -12.91 -9.36 -1.07
C GLU A 89 -13.01 -10.49 -0.03
N THR A 90 -13.82 -11.51 -0.30
CA THR A 90 -13.98 -12.64 0.61
C THR A 90 -12.67 -13.44 0.74
N PHE A 91 -11.94 -13.60 -0.36
CA PHE A 91 -10.59 -14.20 -0.35
C PHE A 91 -9.62 -13.41 0.54
N PHE A 92 -9.60 -12.07 0.45
CA PHE A 92 -8.73 -11.24 1.30
C PHE A 92 -9.05 -11.38 2.81
N VAL A 93 -10.33 -11.53 3.18
CA VAL A 93 -10.73 -11.75 4.58
C VAL A 93 -10.15 -13.07 5.11
N TYR A 94 -10.28 -14.15 4.35
CA TYR A 94 -9.71 -15.45 4.73
C TYR A 94 -8.19 -15.44 4.76
N LEU A 95 -7.55 -14.77 3.80
CA LEU A 95 -6.09 -14.61 3.78
C LEU A 95 -5.59 -13.81 4.99
N SER A 96 -6.31 -12.76 5.37
CA SER A 96 -6.03 -11.99 6.59
C SER A 96 -6.14 -12.84 7.84
N HIS A 97 -7.16 -13.72 7.93
CA HIS A 97 -7.31 -14.65 9.05
C HIS A 97 -6.12 -15.60 9.15
N VAL A 98 -5.71 -16.22 8.03
CA VAL A 98 -4.54 -17.11 7.99
C VAL A 98 -3.28 -16.38 8.44
N ARG A 99 -3.06 -15.14 7.98
CA ARG A 99 -1.90 -14.32 8.39
C ARG A 99 -1.88 -14.04 9.90
N THR A 100 -3.03 -13.72 10.49
CA THR A 100 -3.12 -13.49 11.95
C THR A 100 -2.79 -14.75 12.74
N LEU A 101 -3.25 -15.91 12.28
CA LEU A 101 -3.02 -17.19 12.93
C LEU A 101 -1.55 -17.64 12.82
N LEU A 102 -0.85 -17.31 11.72
CA LEU A 102 0.59 -17.59 11.54
C LEU A 102 1.51 -16.80 12.48
N SER A 103 1.03 -15.70 13.08
CA SER A 103 1.81 -14.89 14.04
C SER A 103 1.75 -15.43 15.47
N VAL A 104 0.85 -16.37 15.74
CA VAL A 104 0.58 -16.93 17.09
C VAL A 104 1.09 -18.37 17.13
N GLN A 105 1.52 -18.82 18.32
CA GLN A 105 1.83 -20.23 18.52
C GLN A 105 0.54 -21.05 18.44
N PHE A 106 0.47 -21.99 17.49
CA PHE A 106 -0.74 -22.76 17.21
C PHE A 106 -1.16 -23.67 18.37
N GLU A 107 -2.44 -23.59 18.77
CA GLU A 107 -3.15 -24.64 19.48
C GLU A 107 -4.04 -25.44 18.50
N TRP A 108 -4.73 -26.47 19.03
CA TRP A 108 -5.56 -27.37 18.24
C TRP A 108 -6.74 -26.66 17.55
N VAL A 109 -7.32 -25.64 18.18
CA VAL A 109 -8.44 -24.86 17.62
C VAL A 109 -7.96 -24.00 16.45
N GLU A 110 -6.83 -23.29 16.60
CA GLU A 110 -6.29 -22.47 15.52
C GLU A 110 -5.88 -23.31 14.32
N GLU A 111 -5.32 -24.50 14.53
CA GLU A 111 -4.93 -25.39 13.43
C GLU A 111 -6.15 -25.84 12.61
N GLU A 112 -7.29 -26.13 13.26
CA GLU A 112 -8.53 -26.48 12.57
C GLU A 112 -9.09 -25.30 11.76
N ILE A 113 -9.00 -24.08 12.31
CA ILE A 113 -9.43 -22.86 11.61
C ILE A 113 -8.57 -22.62 10.37
N VAL A 114 -7.24 -22.78 10.47
CA VAL A 114 -6.34 -22.64 9.32
C VAL A 114 -6.67 -23.66 8.23
N LYS A 115 -6.90 -24.93 8.60
CA LYS A 115 -7.30 -25.97 7.64
C LYS A 115 -8.59 -25.61 6.90
N LYS A 116 -9.59 -25.11 7.63
CA LYS A 116 -10.85 -24.63 7.03
C LYS A 116 -10.62 -23.44 6.10
N CYS A 117 -9.87 -22.42 6.52
CA CYS A 117 -9.56 -21.26 5.70
C CYS A 117 -8.82 -21.63 4.40
N LEU A 118 -7.83 -22.53 4.47
CA LEU A 118 -7.11 -23.03 3.30
C LEU A 118 -8.03 -23.81 2.36
N TRP A 119 -8.92 -24.64 2.90
CA TRP A 119 -9.91 -25.36 2.11
C TRP A 119 -10.88 -24.41 1.39
N PHE A 120 -11.35 -23.37 2.08
CA PHE A 120 -12.20 -22.34 1.47
C PHE A 120 -11.48 -21.60 0.34
N ILE A 121 -10.23 -21.18 0.56
CA ILE A 121 -9.42 -20.51 -0.46
C ILE A 121 -9.27 -21.36 -1.73
N MET A 122 -9.05 -22.67 -1.60
CA MET A 122 -8.89 -23.58 -2.74
C MET A 122 -10.17 -23.82 -3.55
N GLN A 123 -11.35 -23.51 -2.98
CA GLN A 123 -12.64 -23.72 -3.63
C GLN A 123 -13.22 -22.46 -4.26
N MET A 124 -12.63 -21.29 -4.04
CA MET A 124 -13.14 -20.04 -4.59
C MET A 124 -12.87 -19.94 -6.09
N PRO A 125 -13.87 -19.58 -6.91
CA PRO A 125 -13.63 -19.19 -8.29
C PRO A 125 -12.91 -17.83 -8.29
N VAL A 126 -11.67 -17.81 -8.78
CA VAL A 126 -10.83 -16.60 -8.86
C VAL A 126 -11.13 -15.78 -10.10
#